data_AF-A0A3E5GVY9-F1
#
_entry.id   AF-A0A3E5GVY9-F1
#
_cell.length_a   1.000
_cell.length_b   1.000
_cell.length_c   1.000
_cell.angle_alpha   90.00
_cell.angle_beta   90.00
_cell.angle_gamma   90.00
#
_symmetry.space_group_name_H-M   'P 1'
#
loop_
_entity.id
_entity.type
_entity.pdbx_description
1 polymer ?
#
loop_
_entity_poly.entity_id
_entity_poly.type
_entity_poly.pdbx_seq_one_letter_code
_entity_poly.pdbx_strand_id
1 'polypeptide(L)'
;MFKKLKEKKGFTLVELIVVLVILAILAALLIPALTKYIDKAKEKSITAETRQAVMAAQTLVDEKWADDQNATITVKEDGTITYDAVKDLAEVKGAISAVEIKDGKITSLTYTHAGKQCVYSTDKTADKMYTVTKAN
;
A
#
# COMPACT_ATOMS: atom_id res chain seq x y z
N MET A 1 -16.60 16.17 70.35
CA MET A 1 -16.82 16.56 68.93
C MET A 1 -16.61 15.34 68.05
N PHE A 2 -17.68 14.71 67.55
CA PHE A 2 -17.56 13.60 66.59
C PHE A 2 -17.39 14.15 65.17
N LYS A 3 -16.20 13.99 64.61
CA LYS A 3 -15.86 14.40 63.25
C LYS A 3 -16.50 13.40 62.28
N LYS A 4 -17.59 13.77 61.60
CA LYS A 4 -18.23 12.93 60.58
C LYS A 4 -17.24 12.64 59.45
N LEU A 5 -16.83 11.38 59.31
CA LEU A 5 -16.13 10.89 58.12
C LEU A 5 -17.12 10.98 56.95
N LYS A 6 -16.81 11.82 55.95
CA LYS A 6 -17.59 11.87 54.70
C LYS A 6 -17.58 10.47 54.08
N GLU A 7 -18.76 9.87 53.92
CA GLU A 7 -18.90 8.63 53.17
C GLU A 7 -18.44 8.88 51.73
N LYS A 8 -17.30 8.29 51.36
CA LYS A 8 -16.90 8.22 49.97
C LYS A 8 -17.83 7.21 49.30
N LYS A 9 -18.76 7.69 48.48
CA LYS A 9 -19.53 6.83 47.58
C LYS A 9 -18.54 6.13 46.64
N GLY A 10 -18.25 4.87 46.91
CA GLY A 10 -17.42 4.02 46.06
C GLY A 10 -18.18 3.60 44.82
N PHE A 11 -17.45 3.41 43.73
CA PHE A 11 -17.98 2.85 42.49
C PHE A 11 -18.30 1.35 42.71
N THR A 12 -19.46 0.89 42.26
CA THR A 12 -19.84 -0.52 42.47
C THR A 12 -19.19 -1.41 41.42
N LEU A 13 -18.86 -2.67 41.78
CA LEU A 13 -18.33 -3.64 40.82
C LEU A 13 -19.33 -3.93 39.68
N VAL A 14 -20.63 -3.85 39.98
CA VAL A 14 -21.70 -4.05 39.01
C VAL A 14 -21.68 -2.96 37.93
N GLU A 15 -21.49 -1.69 38.31
CA GLU A 15 -21.37 -0.59 37.36
C GLU A 15 -20.16 -0.78 36.43
N LEU A 16 -19.03 -1.30 36.92
CA LEU A 16 -17.86 -1.56 36.07
C LEU A 16 -18.12 -2.68 35.07
N ILE A 17 -18.76 -3.77 35.52
CA ILE A 17 -19.03 -4.92 34.67
C ILE A 17 -19.99 -4.54 33.53
N VAL A 18 -21.05 -3.78 33.83
CA VAL A 18 -22.00 -3.33 32.80
C VAL A 18 -21.30 -2.48 31.74
N VAL A 19 -20.40 -1.57 32.14
CA VAL A 19 -19.65 -0.73 31.20
C VAL A 19 -18.73 -1.58 30.31
N LEU A 20 -17.99 -2.53 30.89
CA LEU A 20 -17.10 -3.42 30.12
C LEU A 20 -17.89 -4.28 29.12
N VAL A 21 -19.08 -4.75 29.49
CA VAL A 21 -19.96 -5.51 28.60
C VAL A 21 -20.40 -4.65 27.40
N ILE A 22 -20.81 -3.40 27.63
CA ILE A 22 -21.21 -2.49 26.55
C ILE A 22 -20.01 -2.18 25.63
N LEU A 23 -18.84 -1.89 26.20
CA LEU A 23 -17.61 -1.65 25.43
C LEU A 23 -17.22 -2.86 24.57
N ALA A 24 -17.37 -4.08 25.11
CA ALA A 24 -17.08 -5.31 24.37
C ALA A 24 -18.01 -5.49 23.17
N ILE A 25 -19.31 -5.23 23.32
CA ILE A 25 -20.29 -5.33 22.22
C ILE A 25 -19.98 -4.30 21.12
N LEU A 26 -19.69 -3.05 21.51
CA LEU A 26 -19.33 -1.99 20.55
C LEU A 26 -18.03 -2.33 19.80
N ALA A 27 -17.00 -2.78 20.53
CA ALA A 27 -15.74 -3.20 19.92
C ALA A 27 -15.93 -4.35 18.92
N ALA A 28 -16.75 -5.36 19.26
CA ALA A 28 -17.01 -6.49 18.39
C ALA A 28 -17.62 -6.09 17.03
N LEU A 29 -18.47 -5.07 16.99
CA LEU A 29 -19.06 -4.56 15.76
C LEU A 29 -18.11 -3.64 14.98
N LEU A 30 -17.26 -2.86 15.68
CA LEU A 30 -16.38 -1.85 15.07
C LEU A 30 -15.12 -2.44 14.45
N ILE A 31 -14.50 -3.45 15.09
CA ILE A 31 -13.23 -4.05 14.64
C ILE A 31 -13.28 -4.54 13.17
N PRO A 32 -14.27 -5.34 12.70
CA PRO A 32 -14.27 -5.83 11.32
C PRO A 32 -14.40 -4.70 10.29
N ALA A 33 -15.21 -3.68 10.59
CA ALA A 33 -15.35 -2.51 9.72
C ALA A 33 -14.02 -1.75 9.61
N LEU A 34 -13.36 -1.50 10.74
CA LEU A 34 -12.07 -0.82 10.78
C LEU A 34 -10.99 -1.57 10.00
N THR A 35 -10.87 -2.89 10.19
CA THR A 35 -9.91 -3.72 9.44
C THR A 35 -10.11 -3.61 7.93
N LYS A 36 -11.37 -3.66 7.46
CA LYS A 36 -11.68 -3.49 6.03
C LYS A 36 -11.26 -2.12 5.49
N TYR A 37 -11.46 -1.05 6.28
CA TYR A 37 -11.04 0.29 5.88
C TYR A 37 -9.51 0.42 5.81
N ILE A 38 -8.79 -0.18 6.77
CA ILE A 38 -7.33 -0.21 6.77
C ILE A 38 -6.82 -0.96 5.53
N ASP A 39 -7.42 -2.11 5.20
CA ASP A 39 -7.02 -2.88 4.02
C ASP A 39 -7.26 -2.11 2.71
N LYS A 40 -8.40 -1.41 2.60
CA LYS A 40 -8.71 -0.56 1.46
C LYS A 40 -7.76 0.64 1.37
N ALA A 41 -7.37 1.23 2.50
CA ALA A 41 -6.39 2.30 2.54
C ALA A 41 -5.00 1.82 2.08
N LYS A 42 -4.57 0.63 2.51
CA LYS A 42 -3.34 -0.01 2.04
C LYS A 42 -3.38 -0.29 0.53
N GLU A 43 -4.51 -0.77 0.01
CA GLU A 43 -4.74 -0.95 -1.44
C GLU A 43 -4.60 0.36 -2.22
N LYS A 44 -5.15 1.45 -1.69
CA LYS A 44 -5.02 2.77 -2.34
C LYS A 44 -3.61 3.33 -2.26
N SER A 45 -2.92 3.16 -1.12
CA SER A 45 -1.52 3.57 -0.96
C SER A 45 -0.63 2.87 -1.96
N ILE A 46 -0.70 1.54 -2.03
CA ILE A 46 0.16 0.78 -2.94
C ILE A 46 -0.14 1.11 -4.40
N THR A 47 -1.40 1.31 -4.80
CA THR A 47 -1.72 1.74 -6.16
C THR A 47 -1.12 3.12 -6.49
N ALA A 48 -1.12 4.06 -5.53
CA ALA A 48 -0.52 5.37 -5.73
C ALA A 48 1.01 5.28 -5.87
N GLU A 49 1.66 4.50 -5.01
CA GLU A 49 3.10 4.23 -5.08
C GLU A 49 3.48 3.53 -6.39
N THR A 50 2.71 2.52 -6.84
CA THR A 50 2.92 1.87 -8.14
C THR A 50 2.80 2.86 -9.27
N ARG A 51 1.84 3.79 -9.21
CA ARG A 51 1.71 4.83 -10.23
C ARG A 51 2.94 5.74 -10.26
N GLN A 52 3.48 6.13 -9.10
CA GLN A 52 4.73 6.91 -9.03
C GLN A 52 5.90 6.11 -9.63
N ALA A 53 6.03 4.83 -9.28
CA ALA A 53 7.06 3.94 -9.83
C ALA A 53 6.95 3.78 -11.36
N VAL A 54 5.73 3.62 -11.89
CA VAL A 54 5.50 3.54 -13.35
C VAL A 54 5.90 4.84 -14.04
N MET A 55 5.54 6.00 -13.49
CA MET A 55 5.90 7.29 -14.09
C MET A 55 7.41 7.53 -14.08
N ALA A 56 8.08 7.20 -12.96
CA ALA A 56 9.53 7.30 -12.85
C ALA A 56 10.24 6.35 -13.83
N ALA A 57 9.82 5.08 -13.87
CA ALA A 57 10.38 4.12 -14.79
C ALA A 57 10.14 4.53 -16.25
N GLN A 58 8.95 5.04 -16.59
CA GLN A 58 8.65 5.51 -17.94
C GLN A 58 9.56 6.67 -18.34
N THR A 59 9.81 7.62 -17.42
CA THR A 59 10.72 8.75 -17.66
C THR A 59 12.13 8.26 -18.01
N LEU A 60 12.67 7.31 -17.24
CA LEU A 60 14.01 6.76 -17.49
C LEU A 60 14.06 5.95 -18.80
N VAL A 61 12.99 5.23 -19.12
CA VAL A 61 12.88 4.51 -20.39
C VAL A 61 12.82 5.48 -21.56
N ASP A 62 12.07 6.57 -21.44
CA ASP A 62 11.95 7.61 -22.49
C ASP A 62 13.31 8.25 -22.78
N GLU A 63 14.11 8.57 -21.76
CA GLU A 63 15.47 9.08 -21.94
C GLU A 63 16.35 8.11 -22.74
N LYS A 64 16.31 6.82 -22.40
CA LYS A 64 17.10 5.80 -23.11
C LYS A 64 16.57 5.49 -24.51
N TRP A 65 15.27 5.56 -24.71
CA TRP A 65 14.63 5.33 -26.00
C TRP A 65 14.86 6.49 -26.97
N ALA A 66 15.04 7.71 -26.46
CA ALA A 66 15.39 8.87 -27.27
C ALA A 66 16.82 8.78 -27.82
N ASP A 67 17.76 8.21 -27.07
CA ASP A 67 19.15 8.03 -27.50
C ASP A 67 19.29 6.97 -28.59
N ASP A 68 18.64 5.81 -28.42
CA ASP A 68 18.65 4.72 -29.41
C ASP A 68 17.35 3.90 -29.35
N GLN A 69 16.50 4.07 -30.38
CA GLN A 69 15.22 3.37 -30.48
C GLN A 69 15.36 1.87 -30.79
N ASN A 70 16.54 1.42 -31.18
CA ASN A 70 16.84 0.02 -31.47
C ASN A 70 17.54 -0.68 -30.30
N ALA A 71 17.94 0.06 -29.26
CA ALA A 71 18.55 -0.52 -28.08
C ALA A 71 17.56 -1.36 -27.27
N THR A 72 18.05 -2.49 -26.73
CA THR A 72 17.27 -3.30 -25.78
C THR A 72 17.31 -2.64 -24.41
N ILE A 73 16.25 -1.92 -24.06
CA ILE A 73 16.11 -1.28 -22.74
C ILE A 73 15.52 -2.29 -21.76
N THR A 74 16.18 -2.46 -20.62
CA THR A 74 15.70 -3.33 -19.54
C THR A 74 15.65 -2.56 -18.23
N VAL A 75 14.60 -2.81 -17.44
CA VAL A 75 14.46 -2.32 -16.07
C VAL A 75 14.56 -3.53 -15.14
N LYS A 76 15.75 -3.77 -14.57
CA LYS A 76 16.08 -4.92 -13.71
C LYS A 76 17.28 -4.60 -12.82
N GLU A 77 17.60 -5.44 -11.83
CA GLU A 77 18.72 -5.18 -10.89
C GLU A 77 20.06 -4.88 -11.60
N ASP A 78 20.34 -5.57 -12.71
CA ASP A 78 21.53 -5.42 -13.56
C ASP A 78 21.19 -4.86 -14.95
N GLY A 79 20.11 -4.08 -15.05
CA GLY A 79 19.55 -3.60 -16.31
C GLY A 79 20.18 -2.32 -16.84
N THR A 80 19.71 -1.90 -18.01
CA THR A 80 19.97 -0.55 -18.56
C THR A 80 19.51 0.54 -17.59
N ILE A 81 18.40 0.26 -16.90
CA ILE A 81 17.84 1.04 -15.80
C ILE A 81 17.71 0.09 -14.61
N THR A 82 18.25 0.47 -13.45
CA THR A 82 18.16 -0.36 -12.25
C THR A 82 16.87 -0.12 -11.49
N TYR A 83 16.40 -1.11 -10.73
CA TYR A 83 15.26 -0.91 -9.83
C TYR A 83 15.51 0.18 -8.79
N ASP A 84 16.76 0.35 -8.34
CA ASP A 84 17.13 1.40 -7.40
C ASP A 84 16.98 2.79 -8.02
N ALA A 85 17.44 3.00 -9.26
CA ALA A 85 17.26 4.27 -9.96
C ALA A 85 15.77 4.65 -10.09
N VAL A 86 14.90 3.68 -10.37
CA VAL A 86 13.44 3.92 -10.42
C VAL A 86 12.89 4.27 -9.03
N LYS A 87 13.28 3.55 -7.99
CA LYS A 87 12.80 3.81 -6.62
C LYS A 87 13.23 5.18 -6.11
N ASP A 88 14.49 5.55 -6.37
CA ASP A 88 15.05 6.84 -5.97
C ASP A 88 14.31 7.98 -6.67
N LEU A 89 14.04 7.86 -7.97
CA LEU A 89 13.28 8.86 -8.73
C LEU A 89 11.80 8.93 -8.31
N ALA A 90 11.20 7.80 -7.96
CA ALA A 90 9.80 7.74 -7.53
C ALA A 90 9.59 8.10 -6.06
N GLU A 91 10.66 8.20 -5.26
CA GLU A 91 10.63 8.37 -3.80
C GLU A 91 9.79 7.30 -3.06
N VAL A 92 9.82 6.06 -3.57
CA VAL A 92 9.02 4.95 -3.02
C VAL A 92 9.87 3.96 -2.22
N LYS A 93 9.27 3.38 -1.17
CA LYS A 93 9.97 2.48 -0.23
C LYS A 93 9.77 0.98 -0.52
N GLY A 94 8.86 0.63 -1.42
CA GLY A 94 8.59 -0.75 -1.80
C GLY A 94 9.58 -1.31 -2.80
N ALA A 95 9.41 -2.60 -3.10
CA ALA A 95 10.22 -3.31 -4.08
C ALA A 95 9.53 -3.30 -5.44
N ILE A 96 10.29 -2.98 -6.49
CA ILE A 96 9.86 -3.17 -7.87
C ILE A 96 10.38 -4.53 -8.33
N SER A 97 9.51 -5.30 -8.97
CA SER A 97 9.86 -6.56 -9.63
C SER A 97 9.17 -6.61 -10.99
N ALA A 98 9.72 -7.39 -11.92
CA ALA A 98 9.11 -7.68 -13.22
C ALA A 98 8.55 -6.45 -13.95
N VAL A 99 9.39 -5.81 -14.76
CA VAL A 99 9.02 -4.68 -15.61
C VAL A 99 9.10 -5.11 -17.06
N GLU A 100 8.03 -4.88 -17.82
CA GLU A 100 7.95 -5.17 -19.25
C GLU A 100 7.84 -3.86 -20.03
N ILE A 101 8.63 -3.75 -21.09
CA ILE A 101 8.69 -2.59 -21.97
C ILE A 101 8.42 -3.06 -23.39
N LYS A 102 7.57 -2.32 -24.10
CA LYS A 102 7.33 -2.49 -25.54
C LYS A 102 7.29 -1.13 -26.21
N ASP A 103 8.05 -0.96 -27.29
CA ASP A 103 8.10 0.27 -28.09
C ASP A 103 8.36 1.52 -27.22
N GLY A 104 9.31 1.43 -26.28
CA GLY A 104 9.65 2.51 -25.35
C GLY A 104 8.63 2.76 -24.24
N LYS A 105 7.58 1.95 -24.12
CA LYS A 105 6.52 2.14 -23.12
C LYS A 105 6.46 0.97 -22.15
N ILE A 106 6.24 1.29 -20.87
CA ILE A 106 6.00 0.28 -19.85
C ILE A 106 4.62 -0.34 -20.06
N THR A 107 4.59 -1.63 -20.34
CA THR A 107 3.37 -2.42 -20.51
C THR A 107 2.96 -3.13 -19.24
N SER A 108 3.92 -3.48 -18.39
CA SER A 108 3.70 -4.12 -17.09
C SER A 108 4.74 -3.68 -16.07
N LEU A 109 4.32 -3.48 -14.82
CA LEU A 109 5.23 -3.24 -13.69
C LEU A 109 4.63 -3.84 -12.42
N THR A 110 5.40 -4.64 -11.71
CA THR A 110 5.00 -5.17 -10.40
C THR A 110 5.68 -4.39 -9.28
N TYR A 111 4.89 -3.97 -8.30
CA TYR A 111 5.36 -3.24 -7.13
C TYR A 111 4.82 -3.89 -5.86
N THR A 112 5.67 -4.09 -4.86
CA THR A 112 5.34 -4.79 -3.62
C THR A 112 5.68 -3.91 -2.42
N HIS A 113 4.68 -3.65 -1.58
CA HIS A 113 4.87 -2.89 -0.34
C HIS A 113 3.86 -3.33 0.73
N ALA A 114 4.30 -3.34 1.99
CA ALA A 114 3.47 -3.63 3.17
C ALA A 114 2.62 -4.92 3.07
N GLY A 115 3.18 -6.00 2.49
CA GLY A 115 2.51 -7.29 2.33
C GLY A 115 1.41 -7.34 1.26
N LYS A 116 1.30 -6.30 0.43
CA LYS A 116 0.48 -6.28 -0.78
C LYS A 116 1.37 -6.13 -2.01
N GLN A 117 0.89 -6.65 -3.12
CA GLN A 117 1.50 -6.51 -4.44
C GLN A 117 0.51 -5.81 -5.35
N CYS A 118 0.98 -4.86 -6.15
CA CYS A 118 0.19 -4.19 -7.16
C CYS A 118 0.88 -4.34 -8.51
N VAL A 119 0.12 -4.86 -9.48
CA VAL A 119 0.54 -5.01 -10.86
C VAL A 119 -0.14 -3.93 -11.69
N TYR A 120 0.67 -3.07 -12.29
CA TYR A 120 0.23 -2.19 -13.38
C TYR A 120 0.28 -2.97 -14.69
N SER A 121 -0.77 -2.89 -15.50
CA SER A 121 -0.79 -3.45 -16.85
C SER A 121 -1.58 -2.56 -17.80
N THR A 122 -1.04 -2.38 -19.00
CA THR A 122 -1.74 -1.72 -20.13
C THR A 122 -2.59 -2.70 -20.94
N ASP A 123 -2.54 -4.00 -20.62
CA ASP A 123 -3.32 -5.01 -21.32
C ASP A 123 -4.82 -4.79 -21.05
N LYS A 124 -5.57 -4.50 -22.12
CA LYS A 124 -7.01 -4.25 -22.07
C LYS A 124 -7.84 -5.48 -21.70
N THR A 125 -7.19 -6.65 -21.59
CA THR A 125 -7.82 -7.89 -21.16
C THR A 125 -8.12 -7.89 -19.65
N ALA A 126 -7.38 -7.09 -18.86
CA ALA A 126 -7.69 -6.85 -17.46
C ALA A 126 -8.70 -5.69 -17.34
N ASP A 127 -9.81 -5.93 -16.63
CA ASP A 127 -10.88 -4.94 -16.39
C ASP A 127 -10.38 -3.66 -15.65
N LYS A 128 -9.16 -3.68 -15.11
CA LYS A 128 -8.50 -2.59 -14.38
C LYS A 128 -7.02 -2.52 -14.70
N MET A 129 -6.50 -1.30 -14.89
CA MET A 129 -5.07 -1.04 -15.13
C MET A 129 -4.17 -1.34 -13.92
N TYR A 130 -4.73 -1.36 -12.71
CA TYR A 130 -4.03 -1.69 -11.48
C TYR A 130 -4.74 -2.82 -10.77
N THR A 131 -4.04 -3.94 -10.56
CA THR A 131 -4.54 -5.10 -9.85
C THR A 131 -3.75 -5.27 -8.56
N VAL A 132 -4.42 -5.20 -7.41
CA VAL A 132 -3.80 -5.40 -6.09
C VAL A 132 -4.11 -6.80 -5.59
N THR A 133 -3.07 -7.54 -5.22
CA THR A 133 -3.12 -8.88 -4.65
C THR A 133 -2.37 -8.90 -3.31
N LYS A 134 -2.54 -9.98 -2.54
CA LYS A 134 -1.72 -10.23 -1.37
C LYS A 134 -0.31 -10.62 -1.85
N ALA A 135 0.73 -10.05 -1.25
CA ALA A 135 2.09 -10.48 -1.56
C ALA A 135 2.30 -11.91 -1.01
N ASN A 136 2.92 -12.77 -1.81
CA ASN A 136 3.36 -14.11 -1.39
C ASN A 136 4.62 -14.02 -0.53
#